data_AF-A0A0M3JDF2-F1
#
_entry.id   AF-A0A0M3JDF2-F1
#
_cell.length_a   1.000
_cell.length_b   1.000
_cell.length_c   1.000
_cell.angle_alpha   90.00
_cell.angle_beta   90.00
_cell.angle_gamma   90.00
#
_symmetry.space_group_name_H-M   'P 1'
#
loop_
_entity.id
_entity.type
_entity.pdbx_description
1 polymer ?
#
loop_
_entity_poly.entity_id
_entity_poly.type
_entity_poly.pdbx_seq_one_letter_code
_entity_poly.pdbx_strand_id
1 'polypeptide(L)'
;MLKYSSFIFADLGGIFEIGGSDQLGHLDAGYDYIRRRTKRLSAGICLPLITDSSGNKLGKSVTDCKESVWLSENKTSPYAFYQFFRQQPDNQIVPLMRYFSLKSLDDMNAILSEHESNLGKWIAQEELAKELTQLVHGADGLRLAQQCSNALFKGYAILVLFFFWFVFIINDHNVLFAILVFVYNLEVTIRAGSLKLCM
;
A
#
# COMPACT_ATOMS: atom_id res chain seq x y z
N MET A 1 4.72 26.47 14.98
CA MET A 1 5.42 25.50 14.10
C MET A 1 5.15 25.77 12.61
N LEU A 2 3.90 25.96 12.17
CA LEU A 2 3.56 26.08 10.74
C LEU A 2 3.89 27.43 10.05
N LYS A 3 3.91 28.56 10.77
CA LYS A 3 4.41 29.84 10.19
C LYS A 3 5.87 29.74 9.72
N TYR A 4 6.62 28.78 10.27
CA TYR A 4 8.02 28.54 9.95
C TYR A 4 8.19 27.79 8.62
N SER A 5 7.24 26.94 8.22
CA SER A 5 7.30 26.27 6.90
C SER A 5 7.00 27.26 5.78
N SER A 6 6.00 28.13 5.94
CA SER A 6 5.72 29.20 4.98
C SER A 6 6.86 30.21 4.89
N PHE A 7 7.63 30.40 5.97
CA PHE A 7 8.85 31.21 5.98
C PHE A 7 9.97 30.56 5.15
N ILE A 8 10.30 29.29 5.39
CA ILE A 8 11.29 28.56 4.59
C ILE A 8 10.87 28.52 3.12
N PHE A 9 9.58 28.30 2.85
CA PHE A 9 9.03 28.30 1.50
C PHE A 9 9.21 29.65 0.78
N ALA A 10 8.94 30.75 1.48
CA ALA A 10 9.14 32.11 0.95
C ALA A 10 10.61 32.39 0.65
N ASP A 11 11.51 32.01 1.55
CA ASP A 11 12.96 32.20 1.39
C ASP A 11 13.53 31.35 0.25
N LEU A 12 12.97 30.16 0.00
CA LEU A 12 13.29 29.33 -1.17
C LEU A 12 12.61 29.81 -2.47
N GLY A 13 11.85 30.91 -2.42
CA GLY A 13 11.21 31.52 -3.58
C GLY A 13 9.92 30.83 -4.05
N GLY A 14 9.36 29.93 -3.24
CA GLY A 14 8.12 29.23 -3.53
C GLY A 14 6.92 30.18 -3.67
N ILE A 15 6.05 29.89 -4.63
CA ILE A 15 4.84 30.69 -4.92
C ILE A 15 3.56 29.85 -4.98
N PHE A 16 3.66 28.53 -4.87
CA PHE A 16 2.53 27.61 -4.94
C PHE A 16 2.60 26.49 -3.89
N GLU A 17 1.55 26.35 -3.07
CA GLU A 17 1.47 25.33 -2.02
C GLU A 17 0.28 24.38 -2.26
N ILE A 18 0.49 23.08 -2.03
CA ILE A 18 -0.56 22.06 -2.17
C ILE A 18 -0.77 21.41 -0.81
N GLY A 19 -2.02 21.25 -0.41
CA GLY A 19 -2.37 20.58 0.84
C GLY A 19 -3.62 19.74 0.71
N GLY A 20 -3.92 18.95 1.75
CA GLY A 20 -5.24 18.32 1.88
C GLY A 20 -6.32 19.36 2.16
N SER A 21 -7.59 18.99 1.99
CA SER A 21 -8.73 19.87 2.27
C SER A 21 -8.78 20.39 3.71
N ASP A 22 -8.16 19.67 4.66
CA ASP A 22 -8.05 20.10 6.06
C ASP A 22 -6.93 21.13 6.31
N GLN A 23 -6.12 21.48 5.29
CA GLN A 23 -5.03 22.45 5.39
C GLN A 23 -5.39 23.85 4.87
N LEU A 24 -6.65 24.10 4.47
CA LEU A 24 -7.06 25.39 3.87
C LEU A 24 -6.67 26.60 4.73
N GLY A 25 -6.92 26.53 6.04
CA GLY A 25 -6.56 27.63 6.95
C GLY A 25 -5.04 27.85 7.06
N HIS A 26 -4.23 26.81 6.84
CA HIS A 26 -2.78 26.95 6.82
C HIS A 26 -2.29 27.57 5.51
N LEU A 27 -2.89 27.19 4.37
CA LEU A 27 -2.60 27.82 3.08
C LEU A 27 -2.94 29.31 3.08
N ASP A 28 -4.09 29.68 3.64
CA ASP A 28 -4.52 31.08 3.76
C ASP A 28 -3.57 31.90 4.65
N ALA A 29 -3.23 31.36 5.83
CA ALA A 29 -2.25 31.99 6.72
C ALA A 29 -0.86 32.11 6.07
N GLY A 30 -0.45 31.12 5.27
CA GLY A 30 0.80 31.11 4.51
C GLY A 30 0.84 32.19 3.43
N TYR A 31 -0.23 32.32 2.63
CA TYR A 31 -0.41 33.39 1.65
C TYR A 31 -0.27 34.77 2.29
N ASP A 32 -0.99 34.99 3.39
CA ASP A 32 -1.00 36.25 4.12
C ASP A 32 0.38 36.59 4.71
N TYR A 33 1.14 35.58 5.11
CA TYR A 33 2.51 35.74 5.59
C TYR A 33 3.47 36.13 4.46
N ILE A 34 3.47 35.37 3.36
CA ILE A 34 4.35 35.59 2.19
C ILE A 34 4.12 36.99 1.63
N ARG A 35 2.85 37.39 1.45
CA ARG A 35 2.47 38.71 0.97
C ARG A 35 2.98 39.83 1.87
N ARG A 36 2.87 39.68 3.20
CA ARG A 36 3.35 40.70 4.15
C ARG A 36 4.87 40.83 4.13
N ARG A 37 5.58 39.70 4.12
CA ARG A 37 7.04 39.65 4.30
C ARG A 37 7.82 39.95 3.03
N THR A 38 7.39 39.41 1.89
CA THR A 38 8.11 39.46 0.61
C THR A 38 7.47 40.39 -0.42
N LYS A 39 6.23 40.86 -0.16
CA LYS A 39 5.39 41.60 -1.11
C LYS A 39 5.04 40.83 -2.39
N ARG A 40 5.29 39.52 -2.43
CA ARG A 40 4.92 38.64 -3.54
C ARG A 40 3.55 37.99 -3.29
N LEU A 41 2.89 37.63 -4.38
CA LEU A 41 1.69 36.78 -4.33
C LEU A 41 2.11 35.32 -4.36
N SER A 42 1.36 34.50 -3.63
CA SER A 42 1.39 33.04 -3.74
C SER A 42 -0.01 32.52 -3.97
N ALA A 43 -0.13 31.26 -4.38
CA ALA A 43 -1.39 30.57 -4.51
C ALA A 43 -1.29 29.22 -3.80
N GLY A 44 -2.45 28.64 -3.49
CA GLY A 44 -2.51 27.28 -2.98
C GLY A 44 -3.73 26.55 -3.48
N ILE A 45 -3.65 25.23 -3.50
CA ILE A 45 -4.78 24.36 -3.84
C ILE A 45 -4.94 23.28 -2.78
N CYS A 46 -6.19 23.03 -2.42
CA CYS A 46 -6.56 21.92 -1.57
C CYS A 46 -7.00 20.73 -2.42
N LEU A 47 -6.40 19.57 -2.19
CA LEU A 47 -6.84 18.31 -2.75
C LEU A 47 -8.02 17.74 -1.94
N PRO A 48 -8.98 17.07 -2.59
CA PRO A 48 -10.12 16.48 -1.90
C PRO A 48 -9.67 15.42 -0.91
N LEU A 49 -10.43 15.30 0.18
CA LEU A 49 -10.26 14.22 1.13
C LEU A 49 -10.76 12.92 0.51
N ILE A 50 -9.93 11.89 0.52
CA ILE A 50 -10.32 10.57 0.01
C ILE A 50 -11.07 9.83 1.12
N THR A 51 -12.30 9.41 0.82
CA THR A 51 -13.19 8.71 1.75
C THR A 51 -13.61 7.36 1.17
N ASP A 52 -13.92 6.40 2.03
CA ASP A 52 -14.55 5.14 1.66
C ASP A 52 -16.04 5.33 1.32
N SER A 53 -16.70 4.23 0.92
CA SER A 53 -18.14 4.21 0.60
C SER A 53 -19.05 4.57 1.79
N SER A 54 -18.52 4.50 3.00
CA SER A 54 -19.21 4.84 4.25
C SER A 54 -18.91 6.27 4.73
N GLY A 55 -18.12 7.04 3.98
CA GLY A 55 -17.72 8.41 4.30
C GLY A 55 -16.54 8.51 5.28
N ASN A 56 -15.92 7.40 5.66
CA ASN A 56 -14.74 7.40 6.52
C ASN A 56 -13.49 7.79 5.74
N LYS A 57 -12.54 8.49 6.37
CA LYS A 57 -11.25 8.83 5.76
C LYS A 57 -10.50 7.54 5.37
N LEU A 58 -10.05 7.46 4.12
CA LEU A 58 -9.22 6.34 3.65
C LEU A 58 -7.97 6.22 4.54
N GLY A 59 -7.70 5.03 5.07
CA GLY A 59 -6.54 4.76 5.92
C GLY A 59 -6.68 5.16 7.40
N LYS A 60 -7.82 5.73 7.82
CA LYS A 60 -8.16 5.85 9.25
C LYS A 60 -9.17 4.76 9.64
N SER A 61 -8.80 3.95 10.62
CA SER A 61 -9.72 3.07 11.32
C SER A 61 -10.82 3.92 11.96
N VAL A 62 -12.04 3.83 11.44
CA VAL A 62 -13.21 4.22 12.21
C VAL A 62 -13.71 2.90 12.80
N THR A 63 -13.49 2.72 14.10
CA THR A 63 -13.69 1.49 14.92
C THR A 63 -12.59 0.41 14.81
N ASP A 64 -12.37 -0.26 15.94
CA ASP A 64 -11.20 -1.01 16.41
C ASP A 64 -10.77 -2.27 15.60
N CYS A 65 -11.07 -2.36 14.30
CA CYS A 65 -10.93 -3.60 13.53
C CYS A 65 -10.19 -3.49 12.18
N LYS A 66 -9.71 -2.31 11.74
CA LYS A 66 -8.88 -2.18 10.52
C LYS A 66 -7.66 -1.29 10.77
N GLU A 67 -6.46 -1.87 10.74
CA GLU A 67 -5.19 -1.15 10.87
C GLU A 67 -5.00 -0.12 9.74
N SER A 68 -4.39 1.03 10.06
CA SER A 68 -3.92 1.97 9.04
C SER A 68 -2.94 1.29 8.09
N VAL A 69 -3.04 1.61 6.80
CA VAL A 69 -2.12 1.11 5.77
C VAL A 69 -0.89 2.01 5.77
N TRP A 70 0.24 1.46 6.16
CA TRP A 70 1.51 2.18 6.21
C TRP A 70 2.33 1.94 4.94
N LEU A 71 3.15 2.92 4.56
CA LEU A 71 4.11 2.77 3.46
C LEU A 71 5.36 1.98 3.86
N SER A 72 5.67 1.93 5.16
CA SER A 72 6.81 1.20 5.67
C SER A 72 6.48 -0.29 5.76
N GLU A 73 7.32 -1.11 5.12
CA GLU A 73 7.21 -2.58 5.13
C GLU A 73 7.23 -3.20 6.54
N ASN A 74 7.86 -2.53 7.51
CA ASN A 74 7.93 -2.97 8.90
C ASN A 74 6.59 -2.87 9.63
N LYS A 75 5.65 -2.07 9.12
CA LYS A 75 4.32 -1.87 9.70
C LYS A 75 3.22 -2.51 8.87
N THR A 76 3.32 -2.40 7.54
CA THR A 76 2.41 -3.07 6.62
C THR A 76 3.25 -3.80 5.61
N SER A 77 3.17 -5.14 5.62
CA SER A 77 3.94 -5.95 4.69
C SER A 77 3.53 -5.65 3.24
N PRO A 78 4.43 -5.86 2.25
CA PRO A 78 4.09 -5.65 0.84
C PRO A 78 2.84 -6.44 0.40
N TYR A 79 2.65 -7.65 0.96
CA TYR A 79 1.45 -8.45 0.75
C TYR A 79 0.19 -7.76 1.29
N ALA A 80 0.20 -7.29 2.55
CA ALA A 80 -0.95 -6.63 3.14
C ALA A 80 -1.29 -5.31 2.40
N PHE A 81 -0.26 -4.56 1.99
CA PHE A 81 -0.43 -3.34 1.19
C PHE A 81 -1.06 -3.65 -0.17
N TYR A 82 -0.54 -4.65 -0.89
CA TYR A 82 -1.10 -5.10 -2.16
C TYR A 82 -2.56 -5.54 -2.02
N GLN A 83 -2.86 -6.34 -1.00
CA GLN A 83 -4.23 -6.81 -0.75
C GLN A 83 -5.19 -5.69 -0.38
N PHE A 84 -4.74 -4.65 0.32
CA PHE A 84 -5.58 -3.51 0.64
C PHE A 84 -6.16 -2.85 -0.61
N PHE A 85 -5.33 -2.59 -1.64
CA PHE A 85 -5.81 -2.01 -2.90
C PHE A 85 -6.57 -3.03 -3.74
N ARG A 86 -6.12 -4.28 -3.77
CA ARG A 86 -6.76 -5.34 -4.55
C ARG A 86 -8.18 -5.68 -4.06
N GLN A 87 -8.49 -5.44 -2.80
CA GLN A 87 -9.78 -5.74 -2.17
C GLN A 87 -10.73 -4.53 -2.13
N GLN A 88 -10.38 -3.42 -2.79
CA GLN A 88 -11.27 -2.27 -2.86
C GLN A 88 -12.52 -2.61 -3.68
N PRO A 89 -13.71 -2.16 -3.25
CA PRO A 89 -14.94 -2.37 -3.99
C PRO A 89 -14.93 -1.59 -5.31
N ASP A 90 -15.69 -2.06 -6.31
CA ASP A 90 -15.70 -1.48 -7.66
C ASP A 90 -16.06 0.02 -7.68
N ASN A 91 -16.95 0.45 -6.79
CA ASN A 91 -17.33 1.87 -6.68
C ASN A 91 -16.21 2.76 -6.10
N GLN A 92 -15.19 2.18 -5.45
CA GLN A 92 -14.04 2.90 -4.89
C GLN A 92 -12.81 2.78 -5.77
N ILE A 93 -12.62 1.67 -6.49
CA ILE A 93 -11.40 1.47 -7.25
C ILE A 93 -11.23 2.48 -8.39
N VAL A 94 -12.34 2.86 -9.04
CA VAL A 94 -12.32 3.82 -10.15
C VAL A 94 -11.79 5.20 -9.70
N PRO A 95 -12.34 5.86 -8.66
CA PRO A 95 -11.77 7.11 -8.18
C PRO A 95 -10.36 6.94 -7.61
N LEU A 96 -10.05 5.83 -6.92
CA LEU A 96 -8.71 5.58 -6.40
C LEU A 96 -7.67 5.50 -7.53
N MET A 97 -8.01 4.85 -8.65
CA MET A 97 -7.14 4.79 -9.82
C MET A 97 -6.87 6.19 -10.38
N ARG A 98 -7.89 7.05 -10.45
CA ARG A 98 -7.74 8.45 -10.91
C ARG A 98 -6.91 9.31 -9.95
N TYR A 99 -6.92 9.02 -8.66
CA TYR A 99 -6.16 9.78 -7.67
C TYR A 99 -4.71 9.33 -7.54
N PHE A 100 -4.43 8.04 -7.71
CA PHE A 100 -3.14 7.46 -7.33
C PHE A 100 -2.33 6.88 -8.49
N SER A 101 -2.96 6.48 -9.60
CA SER A 101 -2.22 5.94 -10.75
C SER A 101 -1.43 7.04 -11.45
N LEU A 102 -0.22 6.69 -11.87
CA LEU A 102 0.68 7.54 -12.67
C LEU A 102 0.58 7.24 -14.17
N LYS A 103 -0.29 6.29 -14.57
CA LYS A 103 -0.55 5.98 -15.98
C LYS A 103 -1.15 7.19 -16.72
N SER A 104 -0.99 7.19 -18.04
CA SER A 104 -1.64 8.21 -18.88
C SER A 104 -3.16 8.11 -18.78
N LEU A 105 -3.86 9.20 -19.09
CA LEU A 105 -5.33 9.19 -19.09
C LEU A 105 -5.88 8.16 -20.08
N ASP A 106 -5.23 7.98 -21.23
CA ASP A 106 -5.66 7.02 -22.25
C ASP A 106 -5.52 5.58 -21.75
N ASP A 107 -4.37 5.22 -21.17
CA ASP A 107 -4.14 3.89 -20.59
C ASP A 107 -5.09 3.59 -19.44
N MET A 108 -5.31 4.59 -18.58
CA MET A 108 -6.23 4.47 -17.45
C MET A 108 -7.67 4.27 -17.94
N ASN A 109 -8.12 5.03 -18.94
CA ASN A 109 -9.47 4.89 -19.48
C ASN A 109 -9.66 3.54 -20.18
N ALA A 110 -8.64 3.00 -20.84
CA ALA A 110 -8.68 1.66 -21.42
C ALA A 110 -8.86 0.57 -20.33
N ILE A 111 -8.09 0.65 -19.25
CA ILE A 111 -8.20 -0.27 -18.11
C ILE A 111 -9.59 -0.18 -17.46
N LEU A 112 -10.09 1.03 -17.24
CA LEU A 112 -11.41 1.26 -16.65
C LEU A 112 -12.54 0.74 -17.56
N SER A 113 -12.43 0.92 -18.88
CA SER A 113 -13.38 0.38 -19.84
C SER A 113 -13.39 -1.14 -19.86
N GLU A 114 -12.21 -1.79 -19.80
CA GLU A 114 -12.13 -3.24 -19.69
C GLU A 114 -12.72 -3.74 -18.35
N HIS A 115 -12.42 -3.04 -17.25
CA HIS A 115 -12.98 -3.35 -15.95
C HIS A 115 -14.51 -3.25 -15.93
N GLU A 116 -15.09 -2.19 -16.50
CA GLU A 116 -16.55 -2.02 -16.62
C GLU A 116 -17.19 -3.12 -17.49
N SER A 117 -16.49 -3.60 -18.52
CA SER A 117 -16.98 -4.70 -19.36
C SER A 117 -17.05 -6.05 -18.61
N ASN A 118 -16.22 -6.23 -17.57
CA ASN A 118 -16.21 -7.44 -16.76
C ASN A 118 -15.65 -7.18 -15.35
N LEU A 119 -16.54 -6.77 -14.45
CA LEU A 119 -16.21 -6.52 -13.05
C LEU A 119 -15.61 -7.75 -12.36
N GLY A 120 -15.99 -8.96 -12.79
CA GLY A 120 -15.51 -10.22 -12.20
C GLY A 120 -14.03 -10.52 -12.41
N LYS A 121 -13.35 -9.83 -13.34
CA LYS A 121 -11.89 -9.97 -13.54
C LYS A 121 -11.04 -9.11 -12.59
N TRP A 122 -11.63 -8.11 -11.94
CA TRP A 122 -10.94 -7.25 -10.96
C TRP A 122 -9.70 -6.53 -11.54
N ILE A 123 -9.76 -6.16 -12.83
CA ILE A 123 -8.61 -5.64 -13.58
C ILE A 123 -8.11 -4.32 -12.97
N ALA A 124 -9.02 -3.37 -12.68
CA ALA A 124 -8.64 -2.09 -12.10
C ALA A 124 -8.00 -2.25 -10.71
N GLN A 125 -8.55 -3.16 -9.89
CA GLN A 125 -8.00 -3.48 -8.57
C GLN A 125 -6.59 -4.06 -8.67
N GLU A 126 -6.41 -5.01 -9.59
CA GLU A 126 -5.13 -5.67 -9.78
C GLU A 126 -4.08 -4.72 -10.34
N GLU A 127 -4.41 -3.92 -11.34
CA GLU A 127 -3.50 -2.94 -11.94
C GLU A 127 -3.06 -1.87 -10.94
N LEU A 128 -4.01 -1.29 -10.19
CA LEU A 128 -3.67 -0.27 -9.19
C LEU A 128 -2.84 -0.86 -8.05
N ALA A 129 -3.18 -2.07 -7.57
CA ALA A 129 -2.41 -2.74 -6.53
C ALA A 129 -0.98 -3.02 -6.98
N LYS A 130 -0.77 -3.50 -8.22
CA LYS A 130 0.56 -3.71 -8.80
C LYS A 130 1.37 -2.41 -8.84
N GLU A 131 0.79 -1.37 -9.41
CA GLU A 131 1.46 -0.08 -9.60
C GLU A 131 1.89 0.53 -8.27
N LEU A 132 0.99 0.59 -7.29
CA LEU A 132 1.28 1.20 -6.00
C LEU A 132 2.23 0.35 -5.15
N THR A 133 2.07 -0.99 -5.15
CA THR A 133 3.01 -1.86 -4.43
C THR A 133 4.41 -1.77 -5.04
N GLN A 134 4.53 -1.71 -6.37
CA GLN A 134 5.83 -1.52 -7.02
C GLN A 134 6.44 -0.15 -6.71
N LEU A 135 5.62 0.91 -6.68
CA LEU A 135 6.08 2.26 -6.35
C LEU A 135 6.60 2.36 -4.91
N VAL A 136 5.92 1.72 -3.96
CA VAL A 136 6.23 1.85 -2.52
C VAL A 136 7.26 0.82 -2.03
N HIS A 137 7.15 -0.43 -2.49
CA HIS A 137 7.96 -1.56 -2.00
C HIS A 137 8.90 -2.14 -3.07
N GLY A 138 8.98 -1.51 -4.25
CA GLY A 138 9.84 -1.95 -5.34
C GLY A 138 9.37 -3.23 -6.03
N ALA A 139 10.16 -3.68 -7.00
CA ALA A 139 9.85 -4.86 -7.79
C ALA A 139 9.85 -6.15 -6.96
N ASP A 140 10.77 -6.28 -5.98
CA ASP A 140 10.83 -7.43 -5.10
C ASP A 140 9.63 -7.51 -4.15
N GLY A 141 9.22 -6.37 -3.57
CA GLY A 141 8.02 -6.29 -2.74
C GLY A 141 6.76 -6.70 -3.51
N LEU A 142 6.61 -6.23 -4.76
CA LEU A 142 5.52 -6.65 -5.63
C LEU A 142 5.56 -8.15 -5.93
N ARG A 143 6.72 -8.67 -6.31
CA ARG A 143 6.90 -10.10 -6.61
C ARG A 143 6.52 -10.97 -5.41
N LEU A 144 6.99 -10.63 -4.22
CA LEU A 144 6.65 -11.32 -2.98
C LEU A 144 5.14 -11.26 -2.70
N ALA A 145 4.52 -10.08 -2.84
CA ALA A 145 3.09 -9.91 -2.64
C ALA A 145 2.27 -10.81 -3.59
N GLN A 146 2.60 -10.82 -4.89
CA GLN A 146 1.93 -11.66 -5.88
C GLN A 146 2.14 -13.15 -5.64
N GLN A 147 3.34 -13.57 -5.25
CA GLN A 147 3.64 -14.96 -4.90
C GLN A 147 2.81 -15.42 -3.70
N CYS A 148 2.77 -14.61 -2.63
CA CYS A 148 1.95 -14.88 -1.45
C CYS A 148 0.46 -14.96 -1.81
N SER A 149 -0.06 -14.00 -2.57
CA SER A 149 -1.45 -14.02 -3.04
C SER A 149 -1.78 -15.29 -3.83
N ASN A 150 -0.90 -15.69 -4.75
CA ASN A 150 -1.09 -16.90 -5.55
C ASN A 150 -1.02 -18.17 -4.69
N ALA A 151 -0.11 -18.25 -3.73
CA ALA A 151 0.05 -19.40 -2.86
C ALA A 151 -1.17 -19.60 -1.94
N LEU A 152 -1.72 -18.51 -1.40
CA LEU A 152 -2.91 -18.57 -0.54
C LEU A 152 -4.16 -19.06 -1.29
N PHE A 153 -4.38 -18.60 -2.52
CA PHE A 153 -5.57 -18.96 -3.31
C PHE A 153 -5.48 -20.32 -4.02
N LYS A 154 -4.27 -20.82 -4.35
CA LYS A 154 -4.08 -22.13 -5.01
C LYS A 154 -4.15 -23.34 -4.06
N GLY A 155 -4.69 -23.17 -2.84
CA GLY A 155 -4.92 -24.27 -1.91
C GLY A 155 -3.70 -24.73 -1.12
N TYR A 156 -2.54 -24.05 -1.22
CA TYR A 156 -1.38 -24.38 -0.40
C TYR A 156 -1.60 -24.06 1.08
N ALA A 157 -2.55 -23.18 1.42
CA ALA A 157 -2.93 -22.92 2.80
C ALA A 157 -3.44 -24.20 3.51
N ILE A 158 -4.17 -25.06 2.80
CA ILE A 158 -4.60 -26.36 3.34
C ILE A 158 -3.39 -27.26 3.56
N LEU A 159 -2.44 -27.31 2.63
CA LEU A 159 -1.21 -28.09 2.80
C LEU A 159 -0.35 -27.58 3.96
N VAL A 160 -0.24 -26.27 4.16
CA VAL A 160 0.50 -25.67 5.28
C VAL A 160 -0.19 -25.97 6.61
N LEU A 161 -1.52 -25.87 6.69
CA LEU A 161 -2.29 -26.21 7.89
C LEU A 161 -2.22 -27.71 8.20
N PHE A 162 -2.31 -28.57 7.18
CA PHE A 162 -2.08 -30.01 7.33
C PHE A 162 -0.65 -30.30 7.79
N PHE A 163 0.35 -29.58 7.28
CA PHE A 163 1.74 -29.76 7.67
C PHE A 163 1.98 -29.36 9.13
N PHE A 164 1.43 -28.22 9.58
CA PHE A 164 1.50 -27.80 10.98
C PHE A 164 0.76 -28.77 11.92
N TRP A 165 -0.42 -29.26 11.51
CA TRP A 165 -1.17 -30.25 12.28
C TRP A 165 -0.43 -31.60 12.36
N PHE A 166 0.18 -32.04 11.26
CA PHE A 166 0.99 -33.26 11.18
C PHE A 166 2.26 -33.17 12.04
N VAL A 167 2.95 -32.02 12.04
CA VAL A 167 4.10 -31.77 12.93
C VAL A 167 3.69 -31.77 14.40
N PHE A 168 2.51 -31.25 14.75
CA PHE A 168 2.00 -31.26 16.12
C PHE A 168 1.65 -32.68 16.61
N ILE A 169 1.08 -33.53 15.73
CA ILE A 169 0.79 -34.95 16.04
C ILE A 169 2.07 -35.76 16.27
N ILE A 170 3.15 -35.45 15.56
CA ILE A 170 4.42 -36.18 15.66
C ILE A 170 5.22 -35.77 16.92
N ASN A 171 4.87 -34.65 17.57
CA ASN A 171 5.60 -34.15 18.74
C ASN A 171 5.30 -34.91 20.06
N ASP A 172 4.32 -35.82 20.09
CA ASP A 172 4.07 -36.67 21.26
C ASP A 172 5.04 -37.87 21.36
N HIS A 173 5.74 -38.23 20.28
CA HIS A 173 6.75 -39.29 20.31
C HIS A 173 7.94 -38.96 19.40
N ASN A 174 9.06 -38.53 20.01
CA ASN A 174 10.35 -38.30 19.37
C ASN A 174 10.71 -39.32 18.29
N VAL A 175 10.81 -38.91 17.01
CA VAL A 175 11.96 -39.16 16.11
C VAL A 175 12.02 -38.05 15.04
N LEU A 176 13.22 -37.48 14.92
CA LEU A 176 13.71 -36.52 13.92
C LEU A 176 13.75 -37.11 12.48
N PHE A 177 13.76 -36.20 11.49
CA PHE A 177 14.25 -36.31 10.10
C PHE A 177 13.23 -36.50 8.95
N ALA A 178 13.36 -35.57 7.98
CA ALA A 178 12.76 -35.49 6.65
C ALA A 178 11.23 -35.27 6.66
N ILE A 179 10.69 -34.14 6.18
CA ILE A 179 10.80 -33.63 4.81
C ILE A 179 10.55 -32.11 4.87
N LEU A 180 11.59 -31.31 4.65
CA LEU A 180 11.45 -29.86 4.42
C LEU A 180 12.40 -29.41 3.29
N VAL A 181 12.35 -30.10 2.15
CA VAL A 181 13.18 -29.74 0.97
C VAL A 181 12.40 -29.78 -0.36
N PHE A 182 11.16 -30.28 -0.42
CA PHE A 182 10.56 -30.60 -1.72
C PHE A 182 9.65 -29.54 -2.38
N VAL A 183 9.31 -28.42 -1.72
CA VAL A 183 8.31 -27.49 -2.30
C VAL A 183 8.92 -26.22 -2.89
N TYR A 184 10.11 -25.79 -2.46
CA TYR A 184 10.76 -24.62 -3.05
C TYR A 184 12.26 -24.85 -3.08
N ASN A 185 12.86 -24.77 -4.27
CA ASN A 185 14.31 -24.73 -4.53
C ASN A 185 14.96 -23.51 -3.83
N LEU A 186 14.95 -23.48 -2.50
CA LEU A 186 15.69 -22.55 -1.65
C LEU A 186 16.64 -23.36 -0.78
N GLU A 187 17.93 -23.22 -1.05
CA GLU A 187 18.98 -23.78 -0.19
C GLU A 187 19.02 -23.03 1.14
N VAL A 188 18.42 -23.62 2.18
CA VAL A 188 18.60 -23.16 3.56
C VAL A 188 19.60 -24.08 4.24
N THR A 189 20.85 -23.64 4.32
CA THR A 189 21.90 -24.36 5.06
C THR A 189 21.78 -24.01 6.55
N ILE A 190 21.21 -24.91 7.35
CA ILE A 190 21.14 -24.76 8.81
C ILE A 190 22.35 -25.46 9.43
N ARG A 191 23.30 -24.69 9.98
CA ARG A 191 24.32 -25.22 10.91
C ARG A 191 23.79 -25.10 12.34
N ALA A 192 23.95 -26.17 13.10
CA ALA A 192 23.47 -26.32 14.46
C ALA A 192 23.74 -25.08 15.33
N GLY A 193 22.66 -24.49 15.87
CA GLY A 193 22.73 -23.54 16.98
C GLY A 193 22.56 -22.05 16.67
N SER A 194 22.40 -21.62 15.42
CA SER A 194 22.04 -20.22 15.15
C SER A 194 21.27 -20.04 13.83
N LEU A 195 20.05 -19.49 13.92
CA LEU A 195 19.34 -18.96 12.76
C LEU A 195 20.07 -17.69 12.31
N LYS A 196 20.87 -17.80 11.26
CA LYS A 196 21.27 -16.64 10.46
C LYS A 196 20.53 -16.72 9.14
N LEU A 197 19.61 -15.80 8.92
CA LEU A 197 19.15 -15.47 7.57
C LEU A 197 20.38 -14.93 6.83
N CYS A 198 20.92 -15.69 5.86
CA CYS A 198 21.75 -15.05 4.83
C CYS A 198 20.78 -14.39 3.86
N MET A 199 20.67 -13.06 3.99
CA MET A 199 20.27 -12.16 2.91
C MET A 199 21.50 -11.86 2.05
#